data_AF-A0A9C8FUB2-F1
#
_entry.id   AF-A0A9C8FUB2-F1
#
_cell.length_a   1.000
_cell.length_b   1.000
_cell.length_c   1.000
_cell.angle_alpha   90.00
_cell.angle_beta   90.00
_cell.angle_gamma   90.00
#
_symmetry.space_group_name_H-M   'P 1'
#
loop_
_entity.id
_entity.type
_entity.pdbx_description
1 polymer ?
#
loop_
_entity_poly.entity_id
_entity_poly.type
_entity_poly.pdbx_seq_one_letter_code
_entity_poly.pdbx_strand_id
1 'polypeptide(L)'
;MKHGDMVFPTSFLLVLAFVFIGMFAPAELDKFSRGLHSWIIEHFGWAYLLAAFGFVIFSVVLAFSRYGRVKLGQDHEKPQYSYFSWFSML
;
A
#
# COMPACT_ATOMS: atom_id res chain seq x y z
N MET A 1 -26.41 11.97 8.55
CA MET A 1 -24.97 11.68 8.63
C MET A 1 -24.71 10.53 7.68
N LYS A 2 -24.07 10.79 6.54
CA LYS A 2 -23.86 9.77 5.51
C LYS A 2 -22.74 8.85 6.01
N HIS A 3 -22.84 7.55 5.79
CA HIS A 3 -21.87 6.56 6.30
C HIS A 3 -20.39 6.85 5.93
N GLY A 4 -20.11 7.71 4.94
CA GLY A 4 -18.76 8.14 4.58
C GLY A 4 -18.13 9.20 5.49
N ASP A 5 -18.92 9.91 6.31
CA ASP A 5 -18.43 11.02 7.14
C ASP A 5 -17.66 10.55 8.39
N MET A 6 -17.72 9.25 8.72
CA MET A 6 -17.11 8.69 9.94
C MET A 6 -15.64 8.30 9.75
N VAL A 7 -15.20 8.03 8.52
CA VAL A 7 -13.83 7.56 8.27
C VAL A 7 -12.79 8.64 8.61
N PHE A 8 -13.09 9.89 8.25
CA PHE A 8 -12.21 11.03 8.51
C PHE A 8 -11.99 11.28 10.01
N PRO A 9 -13.03 11.51 10.84
CA PRO A 9 -12.84 11.78 12.26
C PRO A 9 -12.21 10.59 12.99
N THR A 10 -12.56 9.34 12.64
CA THR A 10 -11.95 8.16 13.25
C THR A 10 -10.45 8.05 12.93
N SER A 11 -10.08 8.21 11.66
CA SER A 11 -8.66 8.17 11.26
C SER A 11 -7.87 9.32 11.87
N PHE A 12 -8.46 10.52 11.92
CA PHE A 12 -7.84 11.70 12.51
C PHE A 12 -7.56 11.53 14.01
N LEU A 13 -8.53 11.00 14.77
CA LEU A 13 -8.37 10.74 16.20
C LEU A 13 -7.29 9.68 16.48
N LEU A 14 -7.25 8.61 15.67
CA LEU A 14 -6.23 7.57 15.79
C LEU A 14 -4.82 8.11 15.55
N VAL A 15 -4.65 8.90 14.48
CA VAL A 15 -3.34 9.51 14.16
C VAL A 15 -2.94 10.49 15.25
N LEU A 16 -3.84 11.36 15.73
CA LEU A 16 -3.54 12.27 16.83
C LEU A 16 -3.08 11.53 18.08
N ALA A 17 -3.80 10.48 18.49
CA ALA A 17 -3.42 9.67 19.65
C ALA A 17 -2.01 9.08 19.47
N PHE A 18 -1.71 8.54 18.30
CA PHE A 18 -0.39 7.99 17.99
C PHE A 18 0.72 9.06 18.06
N VAL A 19 0.47 10.25 17.51
CA VAL A 19 1.41 11.39 17.57
C VAL A 19 1.66 11.82 19.01
N PHE A 20 0.62 11.92 19.84
CA PHE A 20 0.78 12.27 21.26
C PHE A 20 1.61 11.24 22.02
N ILE A 21 1.39 9.95 21.78
CA ILE A 21 2.20 8.88 22.37
C ILE A 21 3.67 9.02 21.94
N GLY A 22 3.94 9.26 20.65
CA GLY A 22 5.30 9.45 20.14
C GLY A 22 5.99 10.70 20.69
N MET A 23 5.23 11.77 20.96
CA MET A 23 5.77 13.01 21.53
C MET A 23 6.15 12.86 23.00
N PHE A 24 5.33 12.19 23.81
CA PHE A 24 5.53 12.10 25.26
C PHE A 24 6.35 10.87 25.69
N ALA A 25 6.33 9.77 24.93
CA ALA A 25 7.00 8.52 25.27
C ALA A 25 7.76 7.91 24.06
N PRO A 26 8.71 8.62 23.45
CA PRO A 26 9.39 8.17 22.23
C PRO A 26 10.19 6.87 22.42
N ALA A 27 10.88 6.70 23.56
CA ALA A 27 11.70 5.52 23.82
C ALA A 27 10.86 4.23 23.99
N GLU A 28 9.71 4.33 24.66
CA GLU A 28 8.81 3.19 24.84
C GLU A 28 8.11 2.83 23.52
N LEU A 29 7.68 3.83 22.75
CA LEU A 29 7.10 3.61 21.42
C LEU A 29 8.09 2.91 20.49
N ASP A 30 9.34 3.34 20.51
CA ASP A 30 10.42 2.75 19.72
C ASP A 30 10.70 1.29 20.13
N LYS A 31 10.86 1.02 21.42
CA LYS A 31 11.04 -0.35 21.95
C LYS A 31 9.89 -1.26 21.56
N PHE A 32 8.65 -0.78 21.71
CA PHE A 32 7.45 -1.53 21.34
C PHE A 32 7.39 -1.80 19.83
N SER A 33 7.65 -0.78 19.01
CA SER A 33 7.63 -0.89 17.55
C SER A 33 8.68 -1.88 17.03
N ARG A 34 9.90 -1.86 17.60
CA ARG A 34 10.96 -2.82 17.27
C ARG A 34 10.57 -4.25 17.67
N GLY A 35 10.00 -4.43 18.85
CA GLY A 35 9.52 -5.73 19.34
C GLY A 35 8.44 -6.32 18.43
N LEU A 36 7.43 -5.51 18.10
CA LEU A 36 6.37 -5.88 17.16
C LEU A 36 6.93 -6.20 15.77
N HIS A 37 7.83 -5.36 15.24
CA HIS A 37 8.44 -5.59 13.94
C HIS A 37 9.20 -6.93 13.91
N SER A 38 10.02 -7.21 14.92
CA SER A 38 10.75 -8.48 15.03
C SER A 38 9.79 -9.67 15.05
N TRP A 39 8.72 -9.59 15.84
CA TRP A 39 7.70 -10.65 15.94
C TRP A 39 6.99 -10.88 14.59
N ILE A 40 6.62 -9.81 13.88
CA ILE A 40 6.00 -9.91 12.56
C ILE A 40 6.96 -10.59 11.57
N ILE A 41 8.23 -10.19 11.53
CA ILE A 41 9.19 -10.77 10.59
C ILE A 41 9.49 -12.23 10.94
N GLU A 42 9.62 -12.57 12.21
CA GLU A 42 9.88 -13.93 12.67
C GLU A 42 8.75 -14.90 12.29
N HIS A 43 7.48 -14.49 12.47
CA HIS A 43 6.34 -15.37 12.23
C HIS A 43 5.73 -15.25 10.84
N PHE A 44 5.71 -14.05 10.26
CA PHE A 44 5.07 -13.76 8.97
C PHE A 44 6.07 -13.41 7.86
N GLY A 45 7.37 -13.40 8.13
CA GLY A 45 8.39 -13.07 7.12
C GLY A 45 8.36 -13.97 5.89
N TRP A 46 8.10 -15.28 6.08
CA TRP A 46 7.94 -16.22 4.96
C TRP A 46 6.73 -15.85 4.08
N ALA A 47 5.60 -15.47 4.68
CA ALA A 47 4.40 -15.07 3.96
C ALA A 47 4.62 -13.73 3.25
N TYR A 48 5.34 -12.79 3.89
CA TYR A 48 5.74 -11.52 3.30
C TYR A 48 6.61 -11.74 2.04
N LEU A 49 7.62 -12.62 2.13
CA LEU A 49 8.47 -12.96 0.99
C LEU A 49 7.68 -13.62 -0.14
N LEU A 50 6.84 -14.62 0.18
CA LEU A 50 5.99 -15.27 -0.81
C LEU A 50 5.01 -14.29 -1.47
N ALA A 51 4.42 -13.36 -0.72
CA ALA A 51 3.55 -12.33 -1.27
C ALA A 51 4.33 -11.37 -2.18
N ALA A 52 5.50 -10.90 -1.75
CA ALA A 52 6.32 -10.00 -2.56
C ALA A 52 6.75 -10.64 -3.89
N PHE A 53 7.33 -11.85 -3.84
CA PHE A 53 7.68 -12.60 -5.05
C PHE A 53 6.43 -12.98 -5.86
N GLY A 54 5.35 -13.34 -5.18
CA GLY A 54 4.07 -13.69 -5.78
C GLY A 54 3.48 -12.53 -6.59
N PHE A 55 3.47 -11.31 -6.07
CA PHE A 55 2.99 -10.13 -6.80
C PHE A 55 3.87 -9.77 -7.99
N VAL A 56 5.19 -9.95 -7.89
CA VAL A 56 6.10 -9.75 -9.03
C VAL A 56 5.82 -10.78 -10.12
N ILE A 57 5.80 -12.06 -9.77
CA ILE A 57 5.49 -13.14 -10.72
C ILE A 57 4.10 -12.93 -11.33
N PHE A 58 3.11 -12.61 -10.52
CA PHE A 58 1.75 -12.31 -10.97
C PHE A 58 1.72 -11.16 -11.97
N SER A 59 2.43 -10.06 -11.68
CA SER A 59 2.50 -8.90 -12.58
C SER A 59 3.20 -9.23 -13.90
N VAL A 60 4.28 -10.01 -13.85
CA VAL A 60 4.99 -10.51 -15.05
C VAL A 60 4.07 -11.42 -15.87
N VAL A 61 3.38 -12.37 -15.22
CA VAL A 61 2.42 -13.26 -15.88
C VAL A 61 1.31 -12.43 -16.53
N LEU A 62 0.74 -11.44 -15.83
CA LEU A 62 -0.27 -10.56 -16.41
C LEU A 62 0.26 -9.84 -17.66
N ALA A 63 1.46 -9.26 -17.60
CA ALA A 63 2.07 -8.53 -18.70
C ALA A 63 2.27 -9.38 -19.96
N PHE A 64 2.69 -10.63 -19.82
CA PHE A 64 2.92 -11.54 -20.95
C PHE A 64 1.69 -12.39 -21.34
N SER A 65 0.66 -12.45 -20.50
CA SER A 65 -0.57 -13.18 -20.78
C SER A 65 -1.50 -12.44 -21.74
N ARG A 66 -2.61 -13.09 -22.11
CA ARG A 66 -3.71 -12.45 -22.85
C ARG A 66 -4.29 -11.22 -22.15
N TYR A 67 -4.16 -11.14 -20.82
CA TYR A 67 -4.72 -10.05 -20.02
C TYR A 67 -3.90 -8.76 -20.13
N GLY A 68 -2.59 -8.85 -20.43
CA GLY A 68 -1.75 -7.68 -20.66
C GLY A 68 -2.11 -6.88 -21.92
N ARG A 69 -2.91 -7.46 -22.83
CA ARG A 69 -3.43 -6.77 -24.02
C ARG A 69 -4.75 -6.05 -23.77
N VAL A 70 -5.37 -6.22 -22.60
CA VAL A 70 -6.63 -5.57 -22.27
C VAL A 70 -6.37 -4.09 -21.99
N LYS A 71 -7.04 -3.20 -22.73
CA LYS A 71 -7.00 -1.77 -22.46
C LYS A 71 -7.84 -1.46 -21.22
N LEU A 72 -7.27 -0.72 -20.26
CA LEU A 72 -7.97 -0.21 -19.09
C LEU A 72 -8.74 1.07 -19.48
N GLY A 73 -9.91 0.89 -20.08
CA GLY A 73 -10.75 1.97 -20.61
C GLY A 73 -11.78 1.42 -21.59
N GLN A 74 -12.47 2.28 -22.32
CA GLN A 74 -13.33 1.82 -23.41
C GLN A 74 -12.48 1.36 -24.60
N ASP A 75 -12.97 0.39 -25.40
CA ASP A 75 -12.20 -0.22 -26.51
C ASP A 75 -11.60 0.82 -27.47
N HIS A 76 -12.35 1.89 -27.74
CA HIS A 76 -12.00 2.98 -28.66
C HIS A 76 -11.29 4.17 -28.00
N GLU A 77 -11.06 4.13 -26.68
CA GLU A 77 -10.46 5.25 -25.94
C GLU A 77 -8.95 5.32 -26.19
N LYS A 78 -8.41 6.50 -26.47
CA LYS A 78 -6.95 6.70 -26.65
C LYS A 78 -6.30 7.07 -25.32
N PRO A 79 -5.01 6.76 -25.10
CA PRO A 79 -4.29 7.22 -23.91
C PRO A 79 -4.39 8.75 -23.76
N GLN A 80 -4.70 9.21 -22.55
CA GLN A 80 -4.84 10.66 -22.25
C GLN A 80 -3.48 11.38 -22.24
N TYR A 81 -2.40 10.65 -21.94
CA TYR A 81 -1.04 11.18 -21.84
C TYR A 81 -0.11 10.49 -22.84
N SER A 82 0.89 11.21 -23.33
CA SER A 82 1.97 10.62 -24.13
C SER A 82 2.82 9.68 -23.28
N TYR A 83 3.52 8.73 -23.90
CA TYR A 83 4.38 7.78 -23.17
C TYR A 83 5.43 8.48 -22.30
N PHE A 84 6.01 9.59 -22.78
CA PHE A 84 6.98 10.37 -22.00
C PHE A 84 6.33 11.00 -20.77
N SER A 85 5.20 11.70 -20.94
CA SER A 85 4.47 12.32 -19.83
C SER A 85 3.95 11.28 -18.83
N TRP A 86 3.50 10.12 -19.30
CA TRP A 86 3.05 9.01 -18.45
C TRP A 86 4.20 8.45 -17.61
N PHE A 87 5.36 8.20 -18.22
CA PHE A 87 6.52 7.72 -17.50
C PHE A 87 7.03 8.72 -16.46
N SER A 88 6.89 10.03 -16.71
CA SER A 88 7.22 11.07 -15.73
C SER A 88 6.26 11.14 -14.52
N MET A 89 5.10 10.48 -14.57
CA MET A 89 4.13 10.45 -13.46
C MET A 89 4.26 9.20 -12.56
N LEU A 90 5.01 8.19 -13.00
CA LEU A 90 5.21 6.92 -12.30
C LEU A 90 6.35 7.03 -11.28
#